data_AF-A0A9E2LEU8-F1
#
_entry.id   AF-A0A9E2LEU8-F1
#
_cell.length_a   1.000
_cell.length_b   1.000
_cell.length_c   1.000
_cell.angle_alpha   90.00
_cell.angle_beta   90.00
_cell.angle_gamma   90.00
#
_symmetry.space_group_name_H-M   'P 1'
#
loop_
_entity.id
_entity.type
_entity.pdbx_description
1 polymer ?
#
loop_
_entity_poly.entity_id
_entity_poly.type
_entity_poly.pdbx_seq_one_letter_code
_entity_poly.pdbx_strand_id
1 'polypeptide(L)'
;LVHSIVCSIAVVPDEIMRTLYTRETAVMLGMEEKVLVSAINKQMSVYRTEQKKRRQNEERREQNISESPVNEATAAPETVAPVTGQTAGGTVTVDPTRNPEPAVQTAPSEQPSEISAGAKAEEQKAEEESSQFLAYIQKGKNGPNMAFYQKELLLVQVLIRYGEHIVCYVEDEQGQEVPFTVVEFIYYALQEDKLNFQVALHQRILDEALEHFREPDFSAQRYFLNHPDQAVSTLAFQLTSDKYQLSKYHTKNQKLTTDEERLFDLVRHLMTDFKLAIIDEELKGILNRLRDPLILKDKEAYMKVMKHYMEVKEVESTLAKERGDRVITSL
;
A
#
# COMPACT_ATOMS: atom_id res chain seq x y z
N LEU A 1 4.23 -20.97 2.04
CA LEU A 1 3.38 -20.25 1.07
C LEU A 1 2.42 -21.19 0.33
N VAL A 2 2.87 -22.04 -0.60
CA VAL A 2 1.98 -22.92 -1.40
C VAL A 2 1.00 -23.74 -0.54
N HIS A 3 1.48 -24.39 0.53
CA HIS A 3 0.64 -25.20 1.41
C HIS A 3 -0.53 -24.42 2.06
N SER A 4 -0.30 -23.18 2.52
CA SER A 4 -1.36 -22.37 3.14
C SER A 4 -2.40 -21.89 2.12
N ILE A 5 -2.00 -21.63 0.87
CA ILE A 5 -2.94 -21.29 -0.22
C ILE A 5 -3.82 -22.51 -0.57
N VAL A 6 -3.20 -23.68 -0.72
CA VAL A 6 -3.90 -24.97 -0.95
C VAL A 6 -4.91 -25.27 0.16
N CYS A 7 -4.55 -25.03 1.43
CA CYS A 7 -5.48 -25.18 2.55
C CYS A 7 -6.64 -24.17 2.52
N SER A 8 -6.40 -22.92 2.10
CA SER A 8 -7.45 -21.91 1.95
C SER A 8 -8.46 -22.30 0.87
N ILE A 9 -7.99 -22.71 -0.32
CA ILE A 9 -8.86 -23.11 -1.43
C ILE A 9 -9.68 -24.37 -1.07
N ALA A 10 -9.12 -25.28 -0.28
CA ALA A 10 -9.81 -26.50 0.18
C ALA A 10 -10.99 -26.24 1.15
N VAL A 11 -11.13 -25.03 1.71
CA VAL A 11 -12.27 -24.65 2.58
C VAL A 11 -13.46 -24.11 1.76
N VAL A 12 -13.25 -23.67 0.52
CA VAL A 12 -14.29 -23.09 -0.35
C VAL A 12 -15.36 -24.14 -0.68
N PRO A 13 -16.66 -23.93 -0.32
CA PRO A 13 -17.71 -24.93 -0.54
C PRO A 13 -18.19 -24.98 -1.99
N ASP A 14 -18.22 -23.83 -2.67
CA ASP A 14 -18.57 -23.71 -4.09
C ASP A 14 -17.50 -24.37 -4.98
N GLU A 15 -17.92 -25.13 -6.00
CA GLU A 15 -17.02 -25.89 -6.88
C GLU A 15 -16.53 -25.08 -8.08
N ILE A 16 -17.32 -24.11 -8.57
CA ILE A 16 -16.96 -23.23 -9.69
C ILE A 16 -15.89 -22.24 -9.20
N MET A 17 -16.12 -21.59 -8.06
CA MET A 17 -15.16 -20.68 -7.42
C MET A 17 -13.87 -21.41 -7.04
N ARG A 18 -13.95 -22.62 -6.48
CA ARG A 18 -12.76 -23.43 -6.18
C ARG A 18 -11.95 -23.75 -7.43
N THR A 19 -12.62 -24.04 -8.55
CA THR A 19 -11.96 -24.31 -9.83
C THR A 19 -11.28 -23.06 -10.39
N LEU A 20 -11.97 -21.90 -10.35
CA LEU A 20 -11.42 -20.61 -10.76
C LEU A 20 -10.14 -20.26 -9.98
N TYR A 21 -10.21 -20.26 -8.64
CA TYR A 21 -9.06 -19.97 -7.78
C TYR A 21 -7.92 -21.00 -7.95
N THR A 22 -8.23 -22.27 -8.25
CA THR A 22 -7.22 -23.31 -8.50
C THR A 22 -6.44 -23.02 -9.78
N ARG A 23 -7.13 -22.69 -10.86
CA ARG A 23 -6.54 -22.35 -12.16
C ARG A 23 -5.71 -21.06 -12.09
N GLU A 24 -6.24 -20.03 -11.44
CA GLU A 24 -5.56 -18.75 -11.24
C GLU A 24 -4.30 -18.91 -10.36
N THR A 25 -4.40 -19.63 -9.24
CA THR A 25 -3.25 -19.93 -8.38
C THR A 25 -2.17 -20.76 -9.11
N ALA A 26 -2.56 -21.68 -9.99
CA ALA A 26 -1.61 -22.46 -10.79
C ALA A 26 -0.78 -21.55 -11.72
N VAL A 27 -1.43 -20.58 -12.38
CA VAL A 27 -0.76 -19.55 -13.19
C VAL A 27 0.13 -18.66 -12.32
N MET A 28 -0.39 -18.11 -11.21
CA MET A 28 0.37 -17.22 -10.31
C MET A 28 1.63 -17.87 -9.70
N LEU A 29 1.64 -19.19 -9.54
CA LEU A 29 2.78 -19.94 -8.97
C LEU A 29 3.66 -20.61 -10.03
N GLY A 30 3.31 -20.53 -11.33
CA GLY A 30 4.03 -21.25 -12.39
C GLY A 30 3.98 -22.78 -12.25
N MET A 31 2.91 -23.31 -11.65
CA MET A 31 2.76 -24.74 -11.34
C MET A 31 1.75 -25.41 -12.26
N GLU A 32 1.96 -26.70 -12.58
CA GLU A 32 0.95 -27.46 -13.32
C GLU A 32 -0.33 -27.60 -12.48
N GLU A 33 -1.47 -27.16 -13.03
CA GLU A 33 -2.78 -27.15 -12.38
C GLU A 33 -3.16 -28.52 -11.79
N LYS A 34 -2.81 -29.63 -12.47
CA LYS A 34 -3.07 -31.00 -11.99
C LYS A 34 -2.41 -31.30 -10.63
N VAL A 35 -1.22 -30.75 -10.39
CA VAL A 35 -0.49 -30.90 -9.11
C VAL A 35 -1.21 -30.14 -8.01
N LEU A 36 -1.70 -28.94 -8.32
CA LEU A 36 -2.47 -28.11 -7.39
C LEU A 36 -3.82 -28.76 -7.05
N VAL A 37 -4.57 -29.21 -8.06
CA VAL A 37 -5.84 -29.97 -7.92
C VAL A 37 -5.64 -31.19 -7.02
N SER A 38 -4.59 -31.98 -7.25
CA SER A 38 -4.27 -33.16 -6.42
C SER A 38 -4.02 -32.79 -4.95
N ALA A 39 -3.26 -31.72 -4.69
CA ALA A 39 -2.99 -31.22 -3.35
C ALA A 39 -4.26 -30.67 -2.64
N ILE A 40 -5.10 -29.92 -3.37
CA ILE A 40 -6.36 -29.36 -2.87
C ILE A 40 -7.36 -30.47 -2.56
N ASN A 41 -7.50 -31.48 -3.43
CA ASN A 41 -8.36 -32.64 -3.20
C ASN A 41 -7.91 -33.44 -1.96
N LYS A 42 -6.59 -33.58 -1.75
CA LYS A 42 -6.05 -34.21 -0.54
C LYS A 42 -6.40 -33.42 0.73
N GLN A 43 -6.31 -32.08 0.71
CA GLN A 43 -6.71 -31.24 1.85
C GLN A 43 -8.23 -31.20 2.07
N MET A 44 -9.05 -31.20 1.01
CA MET A 44 -10.50 -31.34 1.14
C MET A 44 -10.91 -32.63 1.85
N SER A 45 -10.19 -33.74 1.62
CA SER A 45 -10.44 -35.00 2.32
C SER A 45 -10.16 -34.89 3.83
N VAL A 46 -9.07 -34.25 4.21
CA VAL A 46 -8.74 -33.96 5.63
C VAL A 46 -9.79 -33.05 6.25
N TYR A 47 -10.07 -31.90 5.64
CA TYR A 47 -11.04 -30.91 6.13
C TYR A 47 -12.44 -31.52 6.32
N ARG A 48 -12.95 -32.28 5.34
CA ARG A 48 -14.24 -32.99 5.44
C ARG A 48 -14.25 -34.05 6.54
N THR A 49 -13.10 -34.68 6.82
CA THR A 49 -12.96 -35.67 7.90
C THR A 49 -12.92 -35.02 9.27
N GLU A 50 -12.20 -33.90 9.42
CA GLU A 50 -12.18 -33.12 10.65
C GLU A 50 -13.54 -32.49 10.97
N GLN A 51 -14.22 -31.91 9.99
CA GLN A 51 -15.58 -31.37 10.14
C GLN A 51 -16.54 -32.45 10.69
N LYS A 52 -16.52 -33.66 10.11
CA LYS A 52 -17.32 -34.80 10.60
C LYS A 52 -16.96 -35.19 12.04
N LYS A 53 -15.66 -35.27 12.37
CA LYS A 53 -15.20 -35.60 13.73
C LYS A 53 -15.57 -34.53 14.76
N ARG A 54 -15.48 -33.24 14.42
CA ARG A 54 -15.90 -32.13 15.28
C ARG A 54 -17.38 -32.22 15.58
N ARG A 55 -18.22 -32.28 14.55
CA ARG A 55 -19.68 -32.37 14.70
C ARG A 55 -20.11 -33.59 15.52
N GLN A 56 -19.53 -34.77 15.26
CA GLN A 56 -19.83 -35.99 16.01
C GLN A 56 -19.34 -35.94 17.47
N ASN A 57 -18.30 -35.15 17.78
CA ASN A 57 -17.85 -34.93 19.16
C ASN A 57 -18.69 -33.87 19.89
N GLU A 58 -19.30 -32.94 19.14
CA GLU A 58 -20.23 -31.93 19.64
C GLU A 58 -21.59 -32.56 19.96
N GLU A 59 -22.17 -33.30 19.01
CA GLU A 59 -23.38 -34.13 19.16
C GLU A 59 -23.29 -35.03 20.43
N ARG A 60 -22.13 -35.64 20.68
CA ARG A 60 -21.90 -36.49 21.87
C ARG A 60 -21.71 -35.72 23.17
N ARG A 61 -21.30 -34.45 23.13
CA ARG A 61 -21.23 -33.59 24.34
C ARG A 61 -22.61 -33.10 24.70
N GLU A 62 -23.43 -32.72 23.72
CA GLU A 62 -24.83 -32.32 23.94
C GLU A 62 -25.66 -33.47 24.52
N GLN A 63 -25.55 -34.68 23.95
CA GLN A 63 -26.20 -35.89 24.51
C GLN A 63 -25.76 -36.17 25.96
N ASN A 64 -24.46 -36.12 26.24
CA ASN A 64 -23.92 -36.39 27.59
C ASN A 64 -24.17 -35.25 28.60
N ILE A 65 -24.70 -34.09 28.16
CA ILE A 65 -25.23 -33.03 29.03
C ILE A 65 -26.73 -33.23 29.30
N SER A 66 -27.45 -33.87 28.37
CA SER A 66 -28.87 -34.21 28.52
C SER A 66 -29.13 -35.43 29.41
N GLU A 67 -28.14 -36.29 29.65
CA GLU A 67 -28.25 -37.50 30.48
C GLU A 67 -27.53 -37.36 31.84
N SER A 68 -28.01 -36.45 32.69
CA SER A 68 -27.67 -36.43 34.12
C SER A 68 -28.91 -36.83 34.95
N PRO A 69 -28.85 -37.90 35.77
CA PRO A 69 -30.02 -38.42 36.45
C PRO A 69 -30.48 -37.50 37.60
N VAL A 70 -31.79 -37.25 37.65
CA VAL A 70 -32.45 -36.69 38.83
C VAL A 70 -32.32 -37.68 39.98
N ASN A 71 -31.84 -37.23 41.14
CA ASN A 71 -31.94 -37.97 42.40
C ASN A 71 -32.18 -36.96 43.53
N GLU A 72 -33.04 -37.33 44.47
CA GLU A 72 -33.60 -36.40 45.47
C GLU A 72 -32.66 -36.16 46.66
N ALA A 73 -32.71 -34.93 47.20
CA ALA A 73 -32.23 -34.62 48.55
C ALA A 73 -33.17 -33.57 49.18
N THR A 74 -33.95 -34.00 50.18
CA THR A 74 -35.07 -33.24 50.75
C THR A 74 -34.65 -32.27 51.86
N ALA A 75 -35.07 -31.00 51.77
CA ALA A 75 -35.22 -30.09 52.91
C ALA A 75 -36.19 -28.93 52.57
N ALA A 76 -37.03 -28.52 53.53
CA ALA A 76 -38.06 -27.47 53.39
C ALA A 76 -38.25 -26.74 54.76
N PRO A 77 -39.14 -25.73 54.95
CA PRO A 77 -38.65 -24.41 55.38
C PRO A 77 -39.34 -23.73 56.60
N GLU A 78 -38.67 -22.71 57.15
CA GLU A 78 -39.17 -21.70 58.12
C GLU A 78 -38.67 -20.31 57.61
N THR A 79 -39.43 -19.22 57.43
CA THR A 79 -40.36 -18.41 58.27
C THR A 79 -39.62 -17.58 59.37
N VAL A 80 -39.97 -16.33 59.72
CA VAL A 80 -41.15 -15.45 59.47
C VAL A 80 -40.68 -14.00 59.10
N ALA A 81 -41.59 -13.12 58.65
CA ALA A 81 -41.42 -11.65 58.46
C ALA A 81 -41.74 -10.85 59.79
N PRO A 82 -42.07 -9.52 59.89
CA PRO A 82 -42.40 -8.46 58.89
C PRO A 82 -41.96 -6.99 59.24
N VAL A 83 -42.61 -5.97 58.61
CA VAL A 83 -42.85 -4.55 59.07
C VAL A 83 -41.68 -3.53 58.96
N THR A 84 -41.81 -2.23 58.60
CA THR A 84 -42.83 -1.37 57.89
C THR A 84 -42.25 0.02 57.54
N GLY A 85 -42.71 0.69 56.47
CA GLY A 85 -42.58 2.16 56.24
C GLY A 85 -42.77 2.57 54.75
N GLN A 86 -43.92 3.10 54.31
CA GLN A 86 -44.34 4.52 54.30
C GLN A 86 -43.51 5.44 53.36
N THR A 87 -43.98 5.82 52.15
CA THR A 87 -44.89 6.96 51.78
C THR A 87 -44.27 8.37 51.88
N ALA A 88 -44.50 9.35 50.99
CA ALA A 88 -45.16 9.40 49.66
C ALA A 88 -44.96 10.79 48.98
N GLY A 89 -45.18 10.88 47.65
CA GLY A 89 -45.38 12.14 46.89
C GLY A 89 -44.10 12.94 46.52
N GLY A 90 -44.11 13.82 45.49
CA GLY A 90 -45.12 14.09 44.47
C GLY A 90 -44.71 15.18 43.43
N THR A 91 -45.33 15.14 42.24
CA THR A 91 -45.84 16.23 41.35
C THR A 91 -45.43 17.72 41.53
N VAL A 92 -45.36 18.64 40.54
CA VAL A 92 -45.52 18.68 39.04
C VAL A 92 -45.12 20.09 38.51
N THR A 93 -44.48 20.22 37.32
CA THR A 93 -44.27 21.44 36.47
C THR A 93 -43.66 21.01 35.10
N VAL A 94 -43.93 21.49 33.87
CA VAL A 94 -44.90 22.43 33.21
C VAL A 94 -44.88 23.93 33.60
N ASP A 95 -44.97 24.93 32.69
CA ASP A 95 -45.11 24.94 31.19
C ASP A 95 -44.34 26.12 30.45
N PRO A 96 -44.84 27.01 29.54
CA PRO A 96 -44.10 27.46 28.32
C PRO A 96 -43.65 28.97 28.32
N THR A 97 -43.15 29.65 27.26
CA THR A 97 -43.92 30.18 26.08
C THR A 97 -43.10 31.10 25.10
N ARG A 98 -43.09 30.77 23.79
CA ARG A 98 -43.25 31.60 22.53
C ARG A 98 -42.62 33.01 22.28
N ASN A 99 -41.90 33.13 21.13
CA ASN A 99 -41.81 34.16 20.05
C ASN A 99 -42.31 35.64 20.23
N PRO A 100 -41.71 36.67 19.55
CA PRO A 100 -41.88 36.84 18.09
C PRO A 100 -40.73 37.51 17.26
N GLU A 101 -41.01 37.67 15.95
CA GLU A 101 -40.23 38.25 14.82
C GLU A 101 -40.46 39.79 14.64
N PRO A 102 -39.81 40.56 13.73
CA PRO A 102 -40.21 40.58 12.28
C PRO A 102 -39.21 41.08 11.17
N ALA A 103 -39.26 40.46 9.97
CA ALA A 103 -39.12 41.08 8.60
C ALA A 103 -37.80 41.82 8.19
N VAL A 104 -37.47 42.16 6.92
CA VAL A 104 -38.19 42.33 5.63
C VAL A 104 -37.36 41.81 4.42
N GLN A 105 -38.06 41.41 3.34
CA GLN A 105 -37.73 41.23 1.89
C GLN A 105 -36.38 41.83 1.37
N THR A 106 -35.70 41.30 0.34
CA THR A 106 -36.17 41.06 -1.06
C THR A 106 -35.33 40.02 -1.86
N ALA A 107 -35.91 39.45 -2.93
CA ALA A 107 -35.17 38.80 -4.03
C ALA A 107 -34.91 39.79 -5.20
N PRO A 108 -33.95 39.52 -6.12
CA PRO A 108 -34.32 38.71 -7.29
C PRO A 108 -33.28 37.62 -7.66
N SER A 109 -33.61 36.84 -8.69
CA SER A 109 -32.89 35.63 -9.14
C SER A 109 -31.62 35.90 -9.95
N GLU A 110 -30.61 35.05 -9.78
CA GLU A 110 -29.64 34.69 -10.82
C GLU A 110 -29.16 33.25 -10.61
N GLN A 111 -29.06 32.44 -11.67
CA GLN A 111 -28.52 31.08 -11.62
C GLN A 111 -27.05 31.07 -12.05
N PRO A 112 -26.23 30.25 -11.40
CA PRO A 112 -25.32 29.41 -12.19
C PRO A 112 -25.25 27.94 -11.72
N SER A 113 -25.57 27.04 -12.63
CA SER A 113 -24.91 25.75 -12.91
C SER A 113 -24.41 24.87 -11.74
N GLU A 114 -25.17 23.81 -11.43
CA GLU A 114 -24.77 22.72 -10.53
C GLU A 114 -23.71 21.76 -11.14
N ILE A 115 -22.50 22.25 -11.45
CA ILE A 115 -21.39 21.41 -11.93
C ILE A 115 -20.06 21.81 -11.25
N SER A 116 -19.88 21.39 -9.99
CA SER A 116 -18.60 21.57 -9.27
C SER A 116 -18.41 20.65 -8.05
N ALA A 117 -19.49 20.33 -7.32
CA ALA A 117 -19.39 19.66 -6.01
C ALA A 117 -18.79 18.24 -6.06
N GLY A 118 -18.97 17.49 -7.15
CA GLY A 118 -18.44 16.13 -7.29
C GLY A 118 -16.91 16.10 -7.34
N ALA A 119 -16.30 16.84 -8.27
CA ALA A 119 -14.85 16.84 -8.47
C ALA A 119 -14.07 17.19 -7.20
N LYS A 120 -14.50 18.22 -6.45
CA LYS A 120 -13.86 18.57 -5.17
C LYS A 120 -13.99 17.48 -4.10
N ALA A 121 -15.12 16.78 -4.04
CA ALA A 121 -15.29 15.66 -3.11
C ALA A 121 -14.44 14.45 -3.49
N GLU A 122 -14.17 14.24 -4.79
CA GLU A 122 -13.30 13.17 -5.28
C GLU A 122 -11.81 13.53 -5.12
N GLU A 123 -11.40 14.77 -5.39
CA GLU A 123 -10.05 15.28 -5.08
C GLU A 123 -9.75 15.21 -3.59
N GLN A 124 -10.61 15.77 -2.73
CA GLN A 124 -10.42 15.76 -1.27
C GLN A 124 -10.35 14.33 -0.71
N LYS A 125 -11.15 13.40 -1.25
CA LYS A 125 -11.13 12.00 -0.85
C LYS A 125 -9.89 11.25 -1.35
N ALA A 126 -9.40 11.57 -2.54
CA ALA A 126 -8.13 11.05 -3.04
C ALA A 126 -6.94 11.60 -2.25
N GLU A 127 -6.98 12.87 -1.84
CA GLU A 127 -6.00 13.50 -0.94
C GLU A 127 -6.07 12.90 0.47
N GLU A 128 -7.25 12.59 1.01
CA GLU A 128 -7.40 11.90 2.30
C GLU A 128 -6.91 10.44 2.23
N GLU A 129 -7.28 9.66 1.21
CA GLU A 129 -6.80 8.27 1.08
C GLU A 129 -5.29 8.21 0.77
N SER A 130 -4.74 9.17 0.01
CA SER A 130 -3.29 9.36 -0.20
C SER A 130 -2.55 9.80 1.07
N SER A 131 -3.10 10.75 1.83
CA SER A 131 -2.53 11.18 3.12
C SER A 131 -2.56 10.04 4.16
N GLN A 132 -3.61 9.22 4.16
CA GLN A 132 -3.74 8.05 5.01
C GLN A 132 -2.77 6.92 4.61
N PHE A 133 -2.47 6.80 3.32
CA PHE A 133 -1.40 5.94 2.79
C PHE A 133 0.00 6.41 3.24
N LEU A 134 0.34 7.70 3.06
CA LEU A 134 1.61 8.26 3.53
C LEU A 134 1.77 8.14 5.06
N ALA A 135 0.69 8.35 5.82
CA ALA A 135 0.69 8.18 7.28
C ALA A 135 0.96 6.74 7.76
N TYR A 136 0.73 5.73 6.92
CA TYR A 136 1.11 4.33 7.20
C TYR A 136 2.63 4.14 7.03
N ILE A 137 3.23 4.68 5.96
CA ILE A 137 4.69 4.63 5.73
C ILE A 137 5.45 5.40 6.82
N GLN A 138 4.93 6.55 7.25
CA GLN A 138 5.56 7.43 8.25
C GLN A 138 5.68 6.84 9.67
N LYS A 139 5.14 5.65 9.96
CA LYS A 139 5.35 4.95 11.25
C LYS A 139 6.51 3.94 11.26
N GLY A 140 7.47 4.13 10.35
CA GLY A 140 8.71 3.37 10.28
C GLY A 140 9.63 3.48 11.50
N LYS A 141 9.38 2.69 12.55
CA LYS A 141 10.41 2.36 13.59
C LYS A 141 11.65 1.63 13.02
N ASN A 142 11.60 1.25 11.74
CA ASN A 142 12.57 0.41 11.04
C ASN A 142 13.11 1.10 9.76
N GLY A 143 13.38 2.40 9.79
CA GLY A 143 13.79 3.20 8.62
C GLY A 143 14.72 2.52 7.58
N PRO A 144 15.90 2.00 7.94
CA PRO A 144 16.83 1.38 6.99
C PRO A 144 16.46 -0.04 6.55
N ASN A 145 15.31 -0.57 6.99
CA ASN A 145 14.89 -1.97 6.78
C ASN A 145 13.78 -2.12 5.71
N MET A 146 13.35 -1.04 5.07
CA MET A 146 12.34 -1.06 4.01
C MET A 146 12.97 -1.27 2.63
N ALA A 147 12.31 -2.03 1.76
CA ALA A 147 12.84 -2.38 0.43
C ALA A 147 13.06 -1.15 -0.47
N PHE A 148 12.18 -0.15 -0.39
CA PHE A 148 12.29 1.08 -1.17
C PHE A 148 13.50 1.95 -0.79
N TYR A 149 13.99 1.91 0.46
CA TYR A 149 15.11 2.74 0.92
C TYR A 149 16.38 2.52 0.09
N GLN A 150 16.65 1.28 -0.33
CA GLN A 150 17.80 0.97 -1.19
C GLN A 150 17.60 1.45 -2.64
N LYS A 151 16.36 1.62 -3.10
CA LYS A 151 16.03 2.15 -4.43
C LYS A 151 16.07 3.68 -4.44
N GLU A 152 15.58 4.29 -3.37
CA GLU A 152 15.68 5.73 -3.10
C GLU A 152 17.15 6.18 -3.10
N LEU A 153 18.03 5.46 -2.40
CA LEU A 153 19.48 5.72 -2.41
C LEU A 153 20.12 5.62 -3.80
N LEU A 154 19.64 4.74 -4.69
CA LEU A 154 20.17 4.63 -6.05
C LEU A 154 19.71 5.81 -6.94
N LEU A 155 18.48 6.30 -6.76
CA LEU A 155 18.01 7.53 -7.40
C LEU A 155 18.81 8.75 -6.92
N VAL A 156 19.03 8.87 -5.60
CA VAL A 156 19.87 9.93 -5.01
C VAL A 156 21.33 9.82 -5.49
N GLN A 157 21.88 8.61 -5.63
CA GLN A 157 23.23 8.41 -6.17
C GLN A 157 23.36 8.93 -7.61
N VAL A 158 22.38 8.63 -8.46
CA VAL A 158 22.37 9.10 -9.86
C VAL A 158 22.12 10.61 -9.94
N LEU A 159 21.25 11.17 -9.10
CA LEU A 159 21.03 12.61 -8.99
C LEU A 159 22.26 13.37 -8.50
N ILE A 160 23.01 12.85 -7.52
CA ILE A 160 24.26 13.48 -7.05
C ILE A 160 25.39 13.37 -8.08
N ARG A 161 25.45 12.29 -8.89
CA ARG A 161 26.55 12.08 -9.85
C ARG A 161 26.30 12.68 -11.23
N TYR A 162 25.04 12.79 -11.64
CA TYR A 162 24.65 13.12 -13.01
C TYR A 162 23.45 14.08 -13.08
N GLY A 163 23.10 14.78 -11.99
CA GLY A 163 21.88 15.60 -11.89
C GLY A 163 21.73 16.63 -13.02
N GLU A 164 22.83 17.31 -13.35
CA GLU A 164 22.95 18.30 -14.42
C GLU A 164 22.96 17.71 -15.84
N HIS A 165 23.09 16.39 -16.00
CA HIS A 165 23.21 15.76 -17.31
C HIS A 165 21.85 15.67 -18.02
N ILE A 166 21.86 15.93 -19.33
CA ILE A 166 20.69 15.80 -20.21
C ILE A 166 20.39 14.31 -20.42
N VAL A 167 19.13 13.95 -20.23
CA VAL A 167 18.59 12.58 -20.34
C VAL A 167 17.89 12.36 -21.67
N CYS A 168 17.08 13.33 -22.09
CA CYS A 168 16.38 13.36 -23.36
C CYS A 168 16.09 14.81 -23.77
N TYR A 169 15.45 14.98 -24.93
CA TYR A 169 14.82 16.24 -25.32
C TYR A 169 13.31 16.05 -25.33
N VAL A 170 12.57 17.11 -25.04
CA VAL A 170 11.11 17.13 -24.98
C VAL A 170 10.61 18.31 -25.82
N GLU A 171 9.57 18.10 -26.62
CA GLU A 171 8.94 19.18 -27.41
C GLU A 171 8.15 20.13 -26.47
N ASP A 172 8.38 21.43 -26.60
CA ASP A 172 7.60 22.46 -25.89
C ASP A 172 6.28 22.80 -26.62
N GLU A 173 5.49 23.73 -26.06
CA GLU A 173 4.23 24.21 -26.66
C GLU A 173 4.40 24.85 -28.06
N GLN A 174 5.64 25.09 -28.50
CA GLN A 174 6.00 25.68 -29.79
C GLN A 174 6.64 24.66 -30.75
N GLY A 175 6.81 23.40 -30.31
CA GLY A 175 7.48 22.33 -31.07
C GLY A 175 9.01 22.46 -31.10
N GLN A 176 9.62 23.11 -30.11
CA GLN A 176 11.09 23.18 -29.97
C GLN A 176 11.60 22.08 -29.03
N GLU A 177 12.71 21.45 -29.39
CA GLU A 177 13.39 20.44 -28.57
C GLU A 177 14.11 21.10 -27.37
N VAL A 178 13.49 21.03 -26.19
CA VAL A 178 14.07 21.52 -24.93
C VAL A 178 14.83 20.38 -24.24
N PRO A 179 16.09 20.59 -23.79
CA PRO A 179 16.85 19.57 -23.06
C PRO A 179 16.22 19.30 -21.68
N PHE A 180 16.13 18.03 -21.30
CA PHE A 180 15.49 17.57 -20.07
C PHE A 180 16.49 16.77 -19.23
N THR A 181 16.70 17.18 -17.98
CA THR A 181 17.80 16.71 -17.11
C THR A 181 17.44 15.50 -16.24
N VAL A 182 18.43 14.87 -15.59
CA VAL A 182 18.22 13.84 -14.56
C VAL A 182 17.36 14.36 -13.41
N VAL A 183 17.62 15.59 -12.95
CA VAL A 183 16.86 16.23 -11.86
C VAL A 183 15.39 16.38 -12.25
N GLU A 184 15.11 16.93 -13.44
CA GLU A 184 13.74 17.08 -13.94
C GLU A 184 13.06 15.73 -14.15
N PHE A 185 13.74 14.75 -14.75
CA PHE A 185 13.17 13.41 -14.96
C PHE A 185 12.77 12.76 -13.63
N ILE A 186 13.66 12.80 -12.62
CA ILE A 186 13.36 12.22 -11.30
C ILE A 186 12.23 12.97 -10.61
N TYR A 187 12.23 14.31 -10.67
CA TYR A 187 11.17 15.13 -10.07
C TYR A 187 9.80 14.87 -10.72
N TYR A 188 9.67 15.05 -12.03
CA TYR A 188 8.38 14.93 -12.71
C TYR A 188 7.82 13.50 -12.69
N ALA A 189 8.67 12.47 -12.82
CA ALA A 189 8.23 11.07 -12.73
C ALA A 189 7.80 10.64 -11.31
N LEU A 190 8.15 11.40 -10.27
CA LEU A 190 7.59 11.26 -8.92
C LEU A 190 6.26 12.03 -8.78
N GLN A 191 6.19 13.27 -9.29
CA GLN A 191 4.97 14.08 -9.22
C GLN A 191 3.79 13.48 -10.01
N GLU A 192 4.06 12.79 -11.13
CA GLU A 192 3.06 12.04 -11.92
C GLU A 192 2.27 11.03 -11.06
N ASP A 193 2.96 10.29 -10.20
CA ASP A 193 2.36 9.31 -9.27
C ASP A 193 1.98 9.93 -7.90
N LYS A 194 2.18 11.24 -7.72
CA LYS A 194 2.10 11.95 -6.42
C LYS A 194 3.01 11.37 -5.33
N LEU A 195 4.16 10.82 -5.73
CA LEU A 195 5.17 10.23 -4.85
C LEU A 195 6.20 11.27 -4.37
N ASN A 196 6.82 10.98 -3.24
CA ASN A 196 7.94 11.74 -2.67
C ASN A 196 8.96 10.76 -2.06
N PHE A 197 10.22 11.19 -1.93
CA PHE A 197 11.22 10.41 -1.19
C PHE A 197 10.87 10.37 0.30
N GLN A 198 10.92 9.17 0.89
CA GLN A 198 10.45 8.92 2.26
C GLN A 198 11.47 9.36 3.31
N VAL A 199 12.74 9.47 2.93
CA VAL A 199 13.79 10.05 3.78
C VAL A 199 13.88 11.55 3.50
N ALA A 200 13.59 12.37 4.50
CA ALA A 200 13.63 13.83 4.37
C ALA A 200 14.98 14.39 3.88
N LEU A 201 16.10 13.71 4.17
CA LEU A 201 17.43 14.07 3.65
C LEU A 201 17.55 13.80 2.14
N HIS A 202 16.91 12.75 1.62
CA HIS A 202 16.89 12.46 0.18
C HIS A 202 15.98 13.43 -0.56
N GLN A 203 14.79 13.71 -0.02
CA GLN A 203 13.87 14.70 -0.58
C GLN A 203 14.55 16.07 -0.69
N ARG A 204 15.17 16.54 0.40
CA ARG A 204 15.92 17.80 0.41
C ARG A 204 17.04 17.87 -0.63
N ILE A 205 17.72 16.77 -0.92
CA ILE A 205 18.76 16.72 -1.97
C ILE A 205 18.14 16.81 -3.38
N LEU A 206 16.94 16.26 -3.59
CA LEU A 206 16.17 16.48 -4.83
C LEU A 206 15.70 17.93 -4.94
N ASP A 207 15.20 18.51 -3.84
CA ASP A 207 14.72 19.90 -3.80
C ASP A 207 15.85 20.91 -4.07
N GLU A 208 16.98 20.79 -3.37
CA GLU A 208 18.18 21.64 -3.59
C GLU A 208 18.76 21.46 -5.01
N ALA A 209 18.68 20.27 -5.60
CA ALA A 209 19.09 20.07 -6.99
C ALA A 209 18.12 20.76 -7.97
N LEU A 210 16.81 20.74 -7.68
CA LEU A 210 15.78 21.37 -8.50
C LEU A 210 15.84 22.91 -8.45
N GLU A 211 16.37 23.49 -7.37
CA GLU A 211 16.66 24.93 -7.29
C GLU A 211 17.87 25.33 -8.15
N HIS A 212 18.95 24.54 -8.15
CA HIS A 212 20.24 24.94 -8.74
C HIS A 212 20.56 24.36 -10.13
N PHE A 213 19.90 23.32 -10.63
CA PHE A 213 20.31 22.63 -11.88
C PHE A 213 20.33 23.48 -13.16
N ARG A 214 19.68 24.66 -13.15
CA ARG A 214 19.67 25.63 -14.27
C ARG A 214 20.72 26.73 -14.15
N GLU A 215 21.53 26.74 -13.09
CA GLU A 215 22.63 27.70 -12.95
C GLU A 215 23.78 27.36 -13.90
N PRO A 216 24.40 28.36 -14.57
CA PRO A 216 25.60 28.13 -15.37
C PRO A 216 26.75 27.65 -14.49
N ASP A 217 27.52 26.69 -14.97
CA ASP A 217 28.60 25.98 -14.26
C ASP A 217 28.16 25.19 -13.00
N PHE A 218 26.86 24.95 -12.80
CA PHE A 218 26.39 24.01 -11.77
C PHE A 218 26.90 22.58 -12.03
N SER A 219 27.21 21.86 -10.95
CA SER A 219 27.41 20.42 -10.97
C SER A 219 26.95 19.82 -9.65
N ALA A 220 26.00 18.88 -9.69
CA ALA A 220 25.42 18.27 -8.51
C ALA A 220 26.49 17.61 -7.65
N GLN A 221 27.42 16.89 -8.27
CA GLN A 221 28.51 16.20 -7.57
C GLN A 221 29.38 17.19 -6.81
N ARG A 222 29.74 18.32 -7.44
CA ARG A 222 30.58 19.34 -6.80
C ARG A 222 29.82 20.10 -5.71
N TYR A 223 28.54 20.43 -5.95
CA TYR A 223 27.68 21.11 -4.99
C TYR A 223 27.50 20.27 -3.72
N PHE A 224 26.97 19.05 -3.84
CA PHE A 224 26.63 18.22 -2.69
C PHE A 224 27.85 17.77 -1.88
N LEU A 225 29.02 17.53 -2.51
CA LEU A 225 30.25 17.22 -1.77
C LEU A 225 30.73 18.37 -0.87
N ASN A 226 30.53 19.64 -1.29
CA ASN A 226 30.97 20.83 -0.56
C ASN A 226 29.83 21.51 0.23
N HIS A 227 28.68 20.84 0.36
CA HIS A 227 27.47 21.41 0.93
C HIS A 227 27.62 21.70 2.44
N PRO A 228 27.13 22.85 2.97
CA PRO A 228 27.31 23.27 4.36
C PRO A 228 26.67 22.35 5.41
N ASP A 229 25.65 21.56 5.05
CA ASP A 229 25.14 20.50 5.92
C ASP A 229 26.02 19.24 5.80
N GLN A 230 26.69 18.90 6.91
CA GLN A 230 27.55 17.73 7.02
C GLN A 230 26.81 16.42 6.69
N ALA A 231 25.50 16.30 6.93
CA ALA A 231 24.75 15.08 6.60
C ALA A 231 24.68 14.86 5.08
N VAL A 232 24.40 15.93 4.32
CA VAL A 232 24.37 15.92 2.85
C VAL A 232 25.77 15.63 2.29
N SER A 233 26.80 16.37 2.72
CA SER A 233 28.18 16.16 2.26
C SER A 233 28.69 14.74 2.55
N THR A 234 28.36 14.19 3.73
CA THR A 234 28.73 12.80 4.10
C THR A 234 28.01 11.76 3.23
N LEU A 235 26.73 11.97 2.90
CA LEU A 235 25.98 11.08 2.02
C LEU A 235 26.49 11.16 0.57
N ALA A 236 26.72 12.37 0.07
CA ALA A 236 27.30 12.60 -1.26
C ALA A 236 28.64 11.89 -1.42
N PHE A 237 29.56 12.04 -0.45
CA PHE A 237 30.85 11.34 -0.46
C PHE A 237 30.70 9.81 -0.54
N GLN A 238 29.71 9.23 0.16
CA GLN A 238 29.44 7.79 0.11
C GLN A 238 28.89 7.32 -1.24
N LEU A 239 28.01 8.11 -1.89
CA LEU A 239 27.35 7.75 -3.14
C LEU A 239 28.19 8.06 -4.40
N THR A 240 29.06 9.07 -4.34
CA THR A 240 30.07 9.35 -5.37
C THR A 240 31.19 8.28 -5.40
N SER A 241 31.40 7.54 -4.30
CA SER A 241 32.50 6.58 -4.19
C SER A 241 32.23 5.23 -4.89
N ASP A 242 32.92 4.98 -6.00
CA ASP A 242 32.84 3.70 -6.73
C ASP A 242 33.43 2.53 -5.93
N LYS A 243 32.56 1.82 -5.20
CA LYS A 243 32.92 0.71 -4.30
C LYS A 243 33.66 -0.44 -4.99
N TYR A 244 33.43 -0.65 -6.30
CA TYR A 244 34.11 -1.68 -7.10
C TYR A 244 34.32 -1.23 -8.55
N GLN A 245 35.44 -0.56 -8.87
CA GLN A 245 35.91 -0.54 -10.26
C GLN A 245 36.35 -1.94 -10.66
N LEU A 246 35.64 -2.55 -11.62
CA LEU A 246 36.06 -3.80 -12.25
C LEU A 246 37.47 -3.62 -12.85
N SER A 247 38.38 -4.54 -12.50
CA SER A 247 39.78 -4.40 -12.94
C SER A 247 39.88 -4.41 -14.47
N LYS A 248 40.85 -3.65 -15.01
CA LYS A 248 41.03 -3.35 -16.45
C LYS A 248 41.25 -4.55 -17.38
N TYR A 249 41.20 -5.78 -16.85
CA TYR A 249 41.32 -7.02 -17.60
C TYR A 249 40.07 -7.36 -18.43
N HIS A 250 38.88 -6.85 -18.07
CA HIS A 250 37.63 -7.16 -18.81
C HIS A 250 37.33 -6.22 -19.99
N THR A 251 37.89 -5.01 -20.03
CA THR A 251 37.60 -3.98 -21.05
C THR A 251 38.22 -4.27 -22.43
N LYS A 252 39.01 -5.35 -22.58
CA LYS A 252 40.03 -5.42 -23.66
C LYS A 252 39.48 -5.66 -25.07
N ASN A 253 38.28 -6.22 -25.21
CA ASN A 253 37.68 -6.62 -26.50
C ASN A 253 36.22 -6.13 -26.70
N GLN A 254 35.65 -5.36 -25.77
CA GLN A 254 34.25 -4.93 -25.82
C GLN A 254 34.18 -3.46 -25.39
N LYS A 255 33.49 -2.62 -26.18
CA LYS A 255 33.18 -1.24 -25.75
C LYS A 255 32.25 -1.34 -24.55
N LEU A 256 32.77 -1.03 -23.36
CA LEU A 256 31.93 -0.76 -22.21
C LEU A 256 31.21 0.56 -22.49
N THR A 257 29.94 0.47 -22.88
CA THR A 257 28.99 1.59 -22.81
C THR A 257 29.00 2.09 -21.38
N THR A 258 29.34 3.36 -21.16
CA THR A 258 29.34 3.96 -19.82
C THR A 258 27.91 4.14 -19.32
N ASP A 259 27.75 4.30 -18.01
CA ASP A 259 26.44 4.61 -17.42
C ASP A 259 25.89 5.95 -17.94
N GLU A 260 26.78 6.88 -18.35
CA GLU A 260 26.45 8.12 -19.07
C GLU A 260 25.85 7.83 -20.48
N GLU A 261 26.46 6.93 -21.27
CA GLU A 261 25.93 6.52 -22.59
C GLU A 261 24.59 5.75 -22.48
N ARG A 262 24.15 5.40 -21.26
CA ARG A 262 22.86 4.73 -20.96
C ARG A 262 22.04 5.46 -19.90
N LEU A 263 22.33 6.74 -19.63
CA LEU A 263 21.80 7.44 -18.47
C LEU A 263 20.27 7.45 -18.42
N PHE A 264 19.62 7.65 -19.58
CA PHE A 264 18.16 7.58 -19.69
C PHE A 264 17.59 6.21 -19.34
N ASP A 265 18.21 5.12 -19.81
CA ASP A 265 17.77 3.78 -19.45
C ASP A 265 18.04 3.50 -17.97
N LEU A 266 19.18 3.91 -17.43
CA LEU A 266 19.53 3.72 -16.02
C LEU A 266 18.53 4.44 -15.10
N VAL A 267 18.30 5.74 -15.30
CA VAL A 267 17.38 6.55 -14.47
C VAL A 267 15.96 5.97 -14.55
N ARG A 268 15.50 5.61 -15.77
CA ARG A 268 14.16 5.03 -15.98
C ARG A 268 14.01 3.68 -15.26
N HIS A 269 15.00 2.78 -15.37
CA HIS A 269 14.96 1.50 -14.65
C HIS A 269 14.99 1.69 -13.13
N LEU A 270 15.79 2.63 -12.61
CA LEU A 270 15.82 2.93 -11.17
C LEU A 270 14.48 3.50 -10.67
N MET A 271 13.82 4.34 -11.47
CA MET A 271 12.48 4.86 -11.16
C MET A 271 11.43 3.74 -11.13
N THR A 272 11.41 2.86 -12.14
CA THR A 272 10.55 1.68 -12.15
C THR A 272 10.82 0.74 -10.98
N ASP A 273 12.10 0.51 -10.62
CA ASP A 273 12.49 -0.27 -9.44
C ASP A 273 12.04 0.35 -8.11
N PHE A 274 12.04 1.68 -8.01
CA PHE A 274 11.56 2.42 -6.83
C PHE A 274 10.02 2.37 -6.72
N LYS A 275 9.31 2.66 -7.81
CA LYS A 275 7.83 2.57 -7.90
C LYS A 275 7.35 1.14 -7.55
N LEU A 276 7.98 0.10 -8.09
CA LEU A 276 7.69 -1.30 -7.71
C LEU A 276 7.99 -1.59 -6.23
N ALA A 277 9.09 -1.08 -5.66
CA ALA A 277 9.43 -1.31 -4.25
C ALA A 277 8.46 -0.63 -3.25
N ILE A 278 7.77 0.43 -3.68
CA ILE A 278 6.65 1.04 -2.93
C ILE A 278 5.41 0.13 -3.01
N ILE A 279 5.02 -0.29 -4.22
CA ILE A 279 3.87 -1.20 -4.46
C ILE A 279 4.04 -2.51 -3.67
N ASP A 280 5.25 -3.09 -3.66
CA ASP A 280 5.59 -4.26 -2.86
C ASP A 280 5.33 -4.06 -1.35
N GLU A 281 5.61 -2.87 -0.81
CA GLU A 281 5.40 -2.56 0.62
C GLU A 281 3.93 -2.21 0.92
N GLU A 282 3.24 -1.57 -0.01
CA GLU A 282 1.79 -1.40 0.06
C GLU A 282 1.07 -2.75 0.10
N LEU A 283 1.40 -3.67 -0.81
CA LEU A 283 0.79 -4.99 -0.86
C LEU A 283 1.06 -5.80 0.42
N LYS A 284 2.24 -5.69 1.03
CA LYS A 284 2.50 -6.23 2.37
C LYS A 284 1.57 -5.61 3.41
N GLY A 285 1.35 -4.29 3.37
CA GLY A 285 0.41 -3.58 4.21
C GLY A 285 -1.05 -4.01 4.01
N ILE A 286 -1.50 -4.20 2.76
CA ILE A 286 -2.83 -4.71 2.43
C ILE A 286 -3.00 -6.16 2.90
N LEU A 287 -2.02 -7.03 2.63
CA LEU A 287 -2.05 -8.42 3.09
C LEU A 287 -2.02 -8.55 4.61
N ASN A 288 -1.40 -7.61 5.34
CA ASN A 288 -1.48 -7.55 6.79
C ASN A 288 -2.86 -7.05 7.27
N ARG A 289 -3.46 -6.04 6.61
CA ARG A 289 -4.86 -5.61 6.86
C ARG A 289 -5.86 -6.76 6.64
N LEU A 290 -5.69 -7.54 5.57
CA LEU A 290 -6.50 -8.74 5.26
C LEU A 290 -6.31 -9.91 6.25
N ARG A 291 -5.41 -9.80 7.23
CA ARG A 291 -5.17 -10.81 8.28
C ARG A 291 -5.67 -10.37 9.66
N ASP A 292 -6.22 -9.17 9.77
CA ASP A 292 -6.79 -8.65 11.02
C ASP A 292 -8.13 -9.36 11.35
N PRO A 293 -8.27 -10.01 12.52
CA PRO A 293 -9.51 -10.65 12.96
C PRO A 293 -10.75 -9.73 13.08
N LEU A 294 -10.57 -8.40 13.03
CA LEU A 294 -11.66 -7.43 12.90
C LEU A 294 -12.14 -7.35 11.44
N ILE A 295 -11.22 -7.18 10.49
CA ILE A 295 -11.51 -7.13 9.05
C ILE A 295 -12.09 -8.46 8.56
N LEU A 296 -11.63 -9.61 9.09
CA LEU A 296 -12.21 -10.92 8.74
C LEU A 296 -13.69 -11.11 9.17
N LYS A 297 -14.20 -10.30 10.10
CA LYS A 297 -15.59 -10.39 10.59
C LYS A 297 -16.54 -9.46 9.84
N ASP A 298 -16.03 -8.32 9.39
CA ASP A 298 -16.79 -7.35 8.61
C ASP A 298 -16.66 -7.67 7.11
N LYS A 299 -17.76 -8.18 6.54
CA LYS A 299 -17.83 -8.52 5.11
C LYS A 299 -17.62 -7.31 4.20
N GLU A 300 -18.06 -6.11 4.59
CA GLU A 300 -17.96 -4.91 3.77
C GLU A 300 -16.53 -4.36 3.81
N ALA A 301 -15.94 -4.25 5.01
CA ALA A 301 -14.53 -3.87 5.16
C ALA A 301 -13.59 -4.87 4.46
N TYR A 302 -13.84 -6.19 4.60
CA TYR A 302 -13.07 -7.21 3.87
C TYR A 302 -13.15 -6.99 2.35
N MET A 303 -14.35 -6.75 1.80
CA MET A 303 -14.53 -6.50 0.37
C MET A 303 -13.86 -5.20 -0.09
N LYS A 304 -13.86 -4.11 0.70
CA LYS A 304 -13.12 -2.89 0.35
C LYS A 304 -11.61 -3.15 0.29
N VAL A 305 -11.04 -3.81 1.31
CA VAL A 305 -9.60 -4.11 1.34
C VAL A 305 -9.20 -5.12 0.26
N MET A 306 -10.06 -6.08 -0.07
CA MET A 306 -9.84 -7.05 -1.16
C MET A 306 -9.93 -6.41 -2.54
N LYS A 307 -10.80 -5.41 -2.74
CA LYS A 307 -10.85 -4.61 -3.98
C LYS A 307 -9.56 -3.80 -4.16
N HIS A 308 -9.14 -3.08 -3.12
CA HIS A 308 -7.87 -2.34 -3.06
C HIS A 308 -6.65 -3.26 -3.35
N TYR A 309 -6.65 -4.49 -2.83
CA TYR A 309 -5.63 -5.49 -3.15
C TYR A 309 -5.56 -5.82 -4.66
N MET A 310 -6.71 -5.98 -5.32
CA MET A 310 -6.77 -6.26 -6.76
C MET A 310 -6.29 -5.07 -7.59
N GLU A 311 -6.71 -3.85 -7.24
CA GLU A 311 -6.32 -2.61 -7.93
C GLU A 311 -4.80 -2.40 -7.87
N VAL A 312 -4.18 -2.50 -6.69
CA VAL A 312 -2.72 -2.37 -6.54
C VAL A 312 -1.97 -3.54 -7.20
N LYS A 313 -2.56 -4.75 -7.23
CA LYS A 313 -1.95 -5.91 -7.90
C LYS A 313 -2.04 -5.84 -9.44
N GLU A 314 -3.01 -5.11 -9.98
CA GLU A 314 -3.08 -4.79 -11.41
C GLU A 314 -1.99 -3.79 -11.80
N VAL A 315 -1.77 -2.74 -10.99
CA VAL A 315 -0.67 -1.76 -11.18
C VAL A 315 0.71 -2.42 -11.05
N GLU A 316 0.90 -3.34 -10.10
CA GLU A 316 2.12 -4.18 -10.05
C GLU A 316 2.32 -4.95 -11.37
N SER A 317 1.22 -5.51 -11.91
CA SER A 317 1.24 -6.33 -13.12
C SER A 317 1.50 -5.53 -14.41
N THR A 318 1.11 -4.27 -14.50
CA THR A 318 1.47 -3.39 -15.64
C THR A 318 2.93 -2.96 -15.53
N LEU A 319 3.33 -2.42 -14.37
CA LEU A 319 4.68 -1.89 -14.15
C LEU A 319 5.76 -2.99 -14.22
N ALA A 320 5.45 -4.22 -13.80
CA ALA A 320 6.34 -5.37 -13.95
C ALA A 320 6.49 -5.85 -15.41
N LYS A 321 5.47 -5.70 -16.27
CA LYS A 321 5.59 -5.98 -17.72
C LYS A 321 6.45 -4.92 -18.40
N GLU A 322 6.18 -3.65 -18.12
CA GLU A 322 7.01 -2.54 -18.60
C GLU A 322 8.50 -2.65 -18.21
N ARG A 323 8.79 -3.27 -17.07
CA ARG A 323 10.14 -3.63 -16.66
C ARG A 323 10.68 -4.85 -17.39
N GLY A 324 9.88 -5.90 -17.56
CA GLY A 324 10.27 -7.17 -18.17
C GLY A 324 10.48 -7.10 -19.69
N ASP A 325 9.56 -6.46 -20.41
CA ASP A 325 9.60 -6.35 -21.88
C ASP A 325 10.82 -5.55 -22.36
N ARG A 326 11.30 -4.60 -21.54
CA ARG A 326 12.52 -3.80 -21.78
C ARG A 326 13.84 -4.57 -21.55
N VAL A 327 13.80 -5.79 -21.02
CA VAL A 327 15.01 -6.62 -20.79
C VAL A 327 15.43 -7.43 -22.03
N ILE A 328 14.56 -7.56 -23.05
CA ILE A 328 14.77 -8.48 -24.19
C ILE A 328 14.85 -7.78 -25.56
N THR A 329 15.68 -6.75 -25.67
CA THR A 329 16.13 -6.19 -26.98
C THR A 329 17.64 -5.93 -27.00
N SER A 330 18.41 -7.00 -26.77
CA SER A 330 19.88 -7.02 -26.93
C SER A 330 20.30 -8.26 -27.73
N LEU A 331 20.19 -8.17 -29.06
CA LEU A 331 20.69 -9.12 -30.05
C LEU A 331 21.45 -8.36 -31.15
#